data_AF-A0A9X1RJC4-F1
#
_entry.id   AF-A0A9X1RJC4-F1
#
_cell.length_a   1.000
_cell.length_b   1.000
_cell.length_c   1.000
_cell.angle_alpha   90.00
_cell.angle_beta   90.00
_cell.angle_gamma   90.00
#
_symmetry.space_group_name_H-M   'P 1'
#
loop_
_entity.id
_entity.type
_entity.pdbx_description
1 polymer ?
#
loop_
_entity_poly.entity_id
_entity_poly.type
_entity_poly.pdbx_seq_one_letter_code
_entity_poly.pdbx_strand_id
1 'polypeptide(L)' 'MGLPEYSPEVLKNADEIELENIIRQLDTRLKRARYDGPEYKLIERQLEEIRHGSPLGRMLMEEYENGGMPY' A
#
# COMPACT_ATOMS: atom_id res chain seq x y z
N MET A 1 -16.81 23.29 -27.28
CA MET A 1 -16.14 22.01 -26.97
C MET A 1 -15.13 22.30 -25.87
N GLY A 2 -15.45 21.94 -24.63
CA GLY A 2 -14.48 22.04 -23.54
C GLY A 2 -13.41 20.99 -23.77
N LEU A 3 -12.13 21.39 -23.71
CA LEU A 3 -11.03 20.43 -23.62
C LEU A 3 -11.27 19.57 -22.38
N PRO A 4 -11.04 18.24 -22.43
CA PRO A 4 -11.10 17.42 -21.23
C PRO A 4 -10.10 18.02 -20.23
N GLU A 5 -10.59 18.35 -19.03
CA GLU A 5 -9.76 18.71 -17.90
C GLU A 5 -8.72 17.60 -17.72
N TYR A 6 -7.46 17.93 -17.98
CA TYR A 6 -6.34 17.06 -17.69
C TYR A 6 -6.27 16.98 -16.17
N SER A 7 -7.01 16.04 -15.57
CA SER A 7 -6.76 15.65 -14.20
C SER A 7 -5.35 15.09 -14.19
N PRO A 8 -4.41 15.68 -13.43
CA PRO A 8 -3.09 15.11 -13.30
C PRO A 8 -3.27 13.83 -12.49
N GLU A 9 -3.49 12.71 -13.18
CA GLU A 9 -3.10 11.42 -12.64
C GLU A 9 -1.64 11.59 -12.27
N VAL A 10 -1.36 11.71 -10.97
CA VAL A 10 -0.01 11.74 -10.46
C VAL A 10 0.65 10.48 -11.00
N LEU A 11 1.54 10.64 -11.99
CA LEU A 11 2.20 9.53 -12.64
C LEU A 11 3.07 8.85 -11.59
N LYS A 12 2.54 7.79 -10.99
CA LYS A 12 3.26 6.96 -10.03
C LYS A 12 4.48 6.38 -10.73
N ASN A 13 5.63 6.45 -10.08
CA ASN A 13 6.83 5.81 -10.61
C ASN A 13 6.74 4.27 -10.45
N ALA A 14 7.59 3.53 -11.17
CA ALA A 14 7.54 2.06 -11.17
C ALA A 14 7.71 1.48 -9.76
N ASP A 15 8.58 2.08 -8.95
CA ASP A 15 8.86 1.65 -7.58
C ASP A 15 7.63 1.84 -6.66
N GLU A 16 6.89 2.92 -6.84
CA GLU A 16 5.64 3.21 -6.11
C GLU A 16 4.56 2.20 -6.46
N ILE A 17 4.38 1.90 -7.75
CA ILE A 17 3.41 0.89 -8.21
C ILE A 17 3.78 -0.50 -7.67
N GLU A 18 5.06 -0.86 -7.70
CA GLU A 18 5.51 -2.15 -7.17
C GLU A 18 5.28 -2.25 -5.66
N LEU A 19 5.66 -1.21 -4.91
CA LEU A 19 5.52 -1.20 -3.46
C LEU A 19 4.04 -1.20 -3.03
N GLU A 20 3.18 -0.46 -3.72
CA GLU A 20 1.73 -0.54 -3.52
C GLU A 20 1.20 -1.95 -3.74
N ASN A 21 1.58 -2.59 -4.84
CA ASN A 21 1.16 -3.96 -5.13
C ASN A 21 1.59 -4.95 -4.04
N ILE A 22 2.80 -4.78 -3.48
CA ILE A 22 3.28 -5.56 -2.33
C ILE A 22 2.37 -5.32 -1.12
N ILE A 23 2.12 -4.06 -0.76
CA ILE A 23 1.27 -3.71 0.39
C ILE A 23 -0.16 -4.29 0.21
N ARG A 24 -0.75 -4.23 -1.00
CA ARG A 24 -2.08 -4.81 -1.28
C ARG A 24 -2.10 -6.32 -1.09
N GLN A 25 -1.06 -7.01 -1.55
CA GLN A 25 -0.94 -8.46 -1.40
C GLN A 25 -0.81 -8.85 0.07
N LEU A 26 0.01 -8.11 0.82
CA LEU A 26 0.17 -8.31 2.26
C LEU A 26 -1.14 -8.09 3.02
N ASP A 27 -1.86 -7.00 2.76
CA ASP A 27 -3.16 -6.75 3.37
C ASP A 27 -4.20 -7.85 3.04
N THR A 28 -4.28 -8.26 1.77
CA THR A 28 -5.20 -9.33 1.35
C THR A 28 -4.90 -10.63 2.09
N ARG A 29 -3.61 -10.95 2.28
CA ARG A 29 -3.19 -12.11 3.06
C ARG A 29 -3.46 -11.94 4.54
N LEU A 30 -3.24 -10.75 5.10
CA LEU A 30 -3.53 -10.44 6.50
C LEU A 30 -5.01 -10.65 6.82
N LYS A 31 -5.91 -10.18 5.95
CA LYS A 31 -7.37 -10.35 6.06
C LYS A 31 -7.82 -11.81 6.00
N ARG A 32 -7.04 -12.68 5.36
CA ARG A 32 -7.30 -14.13 5.24
C ARG A 32 -6.61 -14.94 6.34
N ALA A 33 -5.55 -14.41 6.93
CA ALA A 33 -4.80 -15.08 7.98
C ALA A 33 -5.64 -15.18 9.25
N ARG A 34 -5.46 -16.28 10.00
CA ARG A 34 -6.05 -16.41 11.33
C ARG A 34 -5.44 -15.34 12.24
N TYR A 35 -6.29 -14.50 12.82
CA TYR A 35 -5.89 -13.51 13.81
C TYR A 35 -5.03 -14.15 14.91
N ASP A 36 -3.89 -13.52 15.24
CA ASP A 36 -2.86 -14.01 16.17
C ASP A 36 -2.06 -15.27 15.73
N GLY A 37 -2.29 -15.76 14.50
CA GLY A 37 -1.51 -16.85 13.91
C GLY A 37 -0.09 -16.43 13.52
N PRO A 38 0.83 -17.39 13.27
CA PRO A 38 2.20 -17.09 12.87
C PRO A 38 2.27 -16.32 11.55
N GLU A 39 1.39 -16.62 10.60
CA GLU A 39 1.30 -15.87 9.34
C GLU A 39 0.83 -14.43 9.56
N TYR A 40 -0.17 -14.21 10.44
CA TYR A 40 -0.66 -12.88 10.77
C TYR A 40 0.47 -12.00 11.32
N LYS A 41 1.20 -12.50 12.33
CA LYS A 41 2.33 -11.79 12.95
C LYS A 41 3.48 -11.52 11.97
N LEU A 42 3.74 -12.45 11.05
CA LEU A 42 4.75 -12.27 10.02
C LEU A 42 4.35 -11.12 9.08
N ILE A 43 3.10 -11.09 8.63
CA ILE A 43 2.61 -10.07 7.71
C ILE A 43 2.55 -8.70 8.39
N GLU A 44 2.09 -8.62 9.65
CA GLU A 44 2.13 -7.38 10.43
C GLU A 44 3.56 -6.82 10.50
N ARG A 45 4.54 -7.68 10.79
CA ARG A 45 5.95 -7.28 10.82
C ARG A 45 6.43 -6.78 9.46
N GLN A 46 6.05 -7.43 8.36
CA GLN A 46 6.43 -6.99 7.01
C GLN A 46 5.86 -5.61 6.67
N LEU A 47 4.60 -5.34 7.06
CA LEU A 47 3.98 -4.03 6.88
C LEU A 47 4.67 -2.94 7.72
N GLU A 48 5.07 -3.27 8.95
CA GLU A 48 5.86 -2.37 9.80
C GLU A 48 7.26 -2.10 9.23
N GLU A 49 7.93 -3.12 8.68
CA GLU A 49 9.21 -2.96 7.99
C GLU A 49 9.07 -2.05 6.76
N ILE A 50 7.95 -2.12 6.02
CA ILE A 50 7.68 -1.19 4.91
C ILE A 50 7.46 0.24 5.42
N ARG A 51 6.66 0.42 6.49
CA ARG A 51 6.38 1.73 7.10
C ARG A 51 7.66 2.45 7.55
N HIS A 52 8.62 1.69 8.09
CA HIS A 52 9.84 2.24 8.66
C HIS A 52 11.08 2.12 7.76
N GLY A 53 11.02 1.30 6.72
CA GLY A 53 12.16 0.98 5.85
C GLY A 53 12.50 2.05 4.82
N SER A 54 11.55 2.88 4.41
CA SER A 54 11.82 4.00 3.48
C SER A 54 10.81 5.16 3.62
N PRO A 55 11.18 6.38 3.18
CA PRO A 55 10.22 7.50 3.12
C PRO A 55 9.01 7.21 2.22
N LEU A 56 9.22 6.53 1.09
CA LEU A 56 8.13 6.13 0.18
C LEU A 56 7.19 5.12 0.84
N GLY A 57 7.74 4.09 1.49
CA GLY A 57 6.95 3.09 2.21
C GLY A 57 6.13 3.69 3.35
N ARG A 58 6.69 4.66 4.07
CA ARG A 58 5.94 5.43 5.07
C ARG A 58 4.76 6.17 4.46
N MET A 59 5.00 6.96 3.41
CA MET A 59 3.97 7.75 2.74
C MET A 59 2.82 6.85 2.23
N LEU A 60 3.15 5.74 1.57
CA LEU A 60 2.16 4.79 1.06
C LEU A 60 1.37 4.10 2.19
N MET A 61 2.00 3.79 3.31
CA MET A 61 1.30 3.24 4.48
C MET A 61 0.37 4.27 5.13
N GLU A 62 0.78 5.54 5.20
CA GLU A 62 -0.07 6.64 5.68
C GLU A 62 -1.29 6.86 4.76
N GLU A 63 -1.10 6.81 3.44
CA GLU A 63 -2.20 6.86 2.46
C GLU A 63 -3.14 5.66 2.62
N TYR A 64 -2.56 4.46 2.77
CA TYR A 64 -3.30 3.22 2.97
C TYR A 64 -4.18 3.27 4.23
N GLU A 65 -3.67 3.82 5.34
CA GLU A 65 -4.41 3.96 6.60
C GLU A 65 -5.50 5.03 6.55
N ASN A 66 -5.26 6.13 5.83
CA ASN A 66 -6.19 7.26 5.76
C ASN A 66 -7.32 7.08 4.74
N GLY A 67 -7.13 6.27 3.69
CA GLY A 67 -8.11 6.14 2.60
C GLY A 67 -8.41 4.72 2.13
N GLY A 68 -7.62 3.73 2.54
CA GLY A 68 -7.56 2.44 1.84
C GLY A 68 -6.90 2.59 0.46
N MET A 69 -6.27 1.53 -0.05
CA MET A 69 -5.61 1.64 -1.36
C MET A 69 -6.63 1.77 -2.50
N PRO A 70 -6.57 2.84 -3.33
CA PRO A 70 -7.48 3.01 -4.45
C PRO A 70 -7.29 1.86 -5.45
N TYR A 71 -8.39 1.26 -5.90
CA TYR A 71 -8.40 0.09 -6.80
C TYR A 71 -7.63 0.36 -8.09
#